data_AF-X1JDF0-F1
#
_entry.id   AF-X1JDF0-F1
#
_cell.length_a   1.000
_cell.length_b   1.000
_cell.length_c   1.000
_cell.angle_alpha   90.00
_cell.angle_beta   90.00
_cell.angle_gamma   90.00
#
_symmetry.space_group_name_H-M   'P 1'
#
loop_
_entity.id
_entity.type
_entity.pdbx_description
1 polymer ?
#
loop_
_entity_poly.entity_id
_entity_poly.type
_entity_poly.pdbx_seq_one_letter_code
_entity_poly.pdbx_strand_id
1 'polypeptide(L)'
;SLLSSLGELPAELAFCLATGNTARMRELDCGLIEVGRSADFVLMDKAQHSPGKNILESVQLGDLPGIGMTIIDGIVRTQRSRNTPPAGKVPEIVAK
;
A
#
# COMPACT_ATOMS: atom_id res chain seq x y z
N SER A 1 3.03 3.77 8.75
CA SER A 1 3.40 5.17 9.06
C SER A 1 4.30 5.24 10.29
N LEU A 2 3.89 4.74 11.46
CA LEU A 2 4.66 4.91 12.70
C LEU A 2 6.13 4.44 12.65
N LEU A 3 6.41 3.28 12.03
CA LEU A 3 7.80 2.81 11.85
C LEU A 3 8.66 3.80 11.06
N SER A 4 8.05 4.56 10.15
CA SER A 4 8.72 5.52 9.29
C SER A 4 8.83 6.88 9.97
N SER A 5 7.74 7.41 10.53
CA SER A 5 7.71 8.74 11.14
C SER A 5 8.40 8.81 12.51
N LEU A 6 8.28 7.77 13.34
CA LEU A 6 8.88 7.72 14.68
C LEU A 6 10.19 6.95 14.70
N GLY A 7 10.30 5.91 13.87
CA GLY A 7 11.49 5.07 13.77
C GLY A 7 12.51 5.55 12.73
N GLU A 8 12.25 6.69 12.07
CA GLU A 8 13.09 7.30 11.03
C GLU A 8 13.42 6.36 9.85
N LEU A 9 12.65 5.29 9.67
CA LEU A 9 12.83 4.36 8.57
C LEU A 9 12.28 4.99 7.28
N PRO A 10 13.00 4.92 6.14
CA PRO A 10 12.43 5.27 4.85
C PRO A 10 11.11 4.55 4.60
N ALA A 11 10.09 5.28 4.12
CA ALA A 11 8.73 4.76 3.96
C ALA A 11 8.67 3.49 3.08
N GLU A 12 9.46 3.43 1.99
CA GLU A 12 9.55 2.26 1.12
C GLU A 12 10.06 1.01 1.86
N LEU A 13 11.04 1.18 2.76
CA LEU A 13 11.53 0.08 3.58
C LEU A 13 10.46 -0.36 4.59
N ALA A 14 9.72 0.57 5.18
CA ALA A 14 8.60 0.25 6.06
C ALA A 14 7.54 -0.62 5.36
N PHE A 15 7.27 -0.37 4.07
CA PHE A 15 6.40 -1.25 3.27
C PHE A 15 7.03 -2.62 3.03
N CYS A 16 8.34 -2.71 2.74
CA CYS A 16 9.03 -3.99 2.59
C CYS A 16 9.02 -4.84 3.87
N LEU A 17 9.05 -4.21 5.06
CA LEU A 17 8.90 -4.92 6.33
C LEU A 17 7.55 -5.65 6.42
N ALA A 18 6.47 -5.02 5.92
CA ALA A 18 5.12 -5.56 5.96
C ALA A 18 4.76 -6.49 4.78
N THR A 19 5.66 -6.62 3.79
CA THR A 19 5.41 -7.39 2.56
C THR A 19 6.54 -8.38 2.30
N GLY A 20 7.53 -8.03 1.49
CA GLY A 20 8.58 -8.96 1.04
C GLY A 20 9.36 -9.63 2.16
N ASN A 21 9.58 -8.93 3.29
CA ASN A 21 10.25 -9.55 4.45
C ASN A 21 9.37 -10.62 5.11
N THR A 22 8.07 -10.36 5.25
CA THR A 22 7.13 -11.34 5.79
C THR A 22 6.97 -12.52 4.83
N ALA A 23 6.88 -12.24 3.52
CA ALA A 23 6.77 -13.27 2.49
C ALA A 23 7.96 -14.24 2.53
N ARG A 24 9.20 -13.73 2.61
CA ARG A 24 10.40 -14.58 2.71
C ARG A 24 10.43 -15.40 4.01
N MET A 25 10.11 -14.78 5.14
CA MET A 25 10.11 -15.46 6.45
C MET A 25 9.05 -16.55 6.56
N ARG A 26 7.95 -16.43 5.81
CA ARG A 26 6.80 -17.33 5.85
C ARG A 26 6.65 -18.20 4.61
N GLU A 27 7.63 -18.14 3.69
CA GLU A 27 7.63 -18.89 2.44
C GLU A 27 6.35 -18.69 1.60
N LEU A 28 5.89 -17.44 1.50
CA LEU A 28 4.69 -17.08 0.74
C LEU A 28 5.01 -16.79 -0.73
N ASP A 29 4.09 -17.13 -1.61
CA ASP A 29 4.12 -16.81 -3.04
C ASP A 29 3.82 -15.33 -3.32
N CYS A 30 3.12 -14.64 -2.41
CA CYS A 30 2.76 -13.22 -2.51
C CYS A 30 3.77 -12.27 -1.83
N GLY A 31 3.42 -10.98 -1.72
CA GLY A 31 4.18 -9.96 -0.97
C GLY A 31 5.41 -9.37 -1.68
N LEU A 32 5.71 -9.80 -2.91
CA LEU A 32 6.73 -9.24 -3.80
C LEU A 32 6.12 -9.06 -5.19
N ILE A 33 6.44 -7.95 -5.86
CA ILE A 33 5.93 -7.65 -7.21
C ILE A 33 6.95 -8.15 -8.24
N GLU A 34 6.77 -9.40 -8.68
CA GLU A 34 7.65 -10.10 -9.63
C GLU A 34 6.82 -11.05 -10.50
N VAL A 35 7.30 -11.35 -11.71
CA VAL A 35 6.63 -12.31 -12.60
C VAL A 35 6.62 -13.70 -11.96
N GLY A 36 5.46 -14.37 -12.03
CA GLY A 36 5.28 -15.72 -11.46
C GLY A 36 4.80 -15.75 -10.01
N ARG A 37 4.57 -14.59 -9.39
CA ARG A 37 3.96 -14.47 -8.05
C ARG A 37 2.46 -14.18 -8.11
N SER A 38 1.77 -14.42 -7.00
CA SER A 38 0.34 -14.12 -6.85
C SER A 38 0.07 -12.64 -7.09
N ALA A 39 -0.99 -12.36 -7.85
CA ALA A 39 -1.38 -11.01 -8.25
C ALA A 39 -2.12 -10.28 -7.12
N ASP A 40 -1.42 -10.14 -5.99
CA ASP A 40 -1.90 -9.48 -4.78
C ASP A 40 -1.39 -8.06 -4.71
N PHE A 41 -2.30 -7.09 -4.84
CA PHE A 41 -1.94 -5.68 -4.88
C PHE A 41 -2.83 -4.86 -3.97
N VAL A 42 -2.23 -3.83 -3.38
CA VAL A 42 -2.98 -2.75 -2.73
C VAL A 42 -2.65 -1.47 -3.47
N LEU A 43 -3.66 -0.90 -4.12
CA LEU A 43 -3.56 0.41 -4.75
C LEU A 43 -3.90 1.47 -3.71
N MET A 44 -2.96 2.37 -3.48
CA MET A 44 -3.02 3.35 -2.42
C MET A 44 -2.43 4.68 -2.86
N ASP A 45 -2.85 5.74 -2.21
CA ASP A 45 -2.28 7.08 -2.37
C ASP A 45 -2.14 7.74 -0.99
N LYS A 46 -1.50 8.91 -0.95
CA LYS A 46 -1.56 9.78 0.23
C LYS A 46 -3.01 10.06 0.61
N ALA A 47 -3.26 10.22 1.90
CA ALA A 47 -4.57 10.64 2.38
C ALA A 47 -4.95 12.01 1.78
N GLN A 48 -6.24 12.23 1.53
CA GLN A 48 -6.74 13.57 1.21
C GLN A 48 -6.32 14.56 2.30
N HIS A 49 -5.92 15.76 1.86
CA HIS A 49 -5.39 16.82 2.72
C HIS A 49 -4.09 16.49 3.49
N SER A 50 -3.44 15.35 3.19
CA SER A 50 -2.10 15.09 3.72
C SER A 50 -1.10 16.17 3.24
N PRO A 51 -0.22 16.66 4.12
CA PRO A 51 0.83 17.63 3.77
C PRO A 51 1.92 17.04 2.87
N GLY A 52 2.04 15.70 2.78
CA GLY A 52 3.00 15.05 1.89
C GLY A 52 2.66 15.27 0.41
N LYS A 53 3.69 15.43 -0.44
CA LYS A 53 3.53 15.60 -1.89
C LYS A 53 3.17 14.29 -2.58
N ASN A 54 3.64 13.18 -2.03
CA ASN A 54 3.37 11.82 -2.49
C ASN A 54 3.12 10.88 -1.30
N ILE A 55 2.81 9.61 -1.59
CA ILE A 55 2.49 8.63 -0.56
C ILE A 55 3.67 8.33 0.38
N LEU A 56 4.91 8.30 -0.12
CA LEU A 56 6.08 8.00 0.71
C LEU A 56 6.34 9.12 1.71
N GLU A 57 6.32 10.38 1.25
CA GLU A 57 6.47 11.55 2.12
C GLU A 57 5.32 11.64 3.13
N SER A 58 4.08 11.38 2.71
CA SER A 58 2.91 11.32 3.59
C SER A 58 3.09 10.29 4.71
N VAL A 59 3.54 9.09 4.38
CA VAL A 59 3.83 8.03 5.35
C VAL A 59 4.98 8.40 6.29
N GLN A 60 6.01 9.08 5.78
CA GLN A 60 7.14 9.58 6.55
C GLN A 60 6.72 10.68 7.55
N LEU A 61 5.70 11.48 7.20
CA LEU A 61 5.10 12.47 8.09
C LEU A 61 4.11 11.88 9.10
N GLY A 62 3.84 10.57 9.03
CA GLY A 62 3.02 9.85 9.99
C GLY A 62 1.59 9.55 9.54
N ASP A 63 1.18 10.02 8.37
CA ASP A 63 -0.17 9.78 7.85
C ASP A 63 -0.37 8.30 7.49
N LEU A 64 -1.59 7.82 7.76
CA LEU A 64 -2.02 6.54 7.24
C LEU A 64 -2.31 6.67 5.73
N PRO A 65 -1.79 5.76 4.88
CA PRO A 65 -2.08 5.78 3.46
C PRO A 65 -3.57 5.51 3.22
N GLY A 66 -4.15 6.17 2.22
CA GLY A 66 -5.51 5.92 1.79
C GLY A 66 -5.55 4.74 0.83
N ILE A 67 -6.26 3.67 1.20
CA ILE A 67 -6.42 2.48 0.34
C ILE A 67 -7.57 2.71 -0.63
N GLY A 68 -7.24 2.70 -1.91
CA GLY A 68 -8.18 2.90 -3.02
C GLY A 68 -8.72 1.60 -3.62
N MET A 69 -7.96 0.50 -3.58
CA MET A 69 -8.39 -0.81 -4.06
C MET A 69 -7.51 -1.93 -3.50
N THR A 70 -8.09 -3.10 -3.26
CA THR A 70 -7.35 -4.34 -3.01
C THR A 70 -7.66 -5.38 -4.06
N ILE A 71 -6.61 -6.08 -4.50
CA ILE A 71 -6.65 -7.14 -5.49
C ILE A 71 -6.03 -8.36 -4.82
N ILE A 72 -6.73 -9.49 -4.88
CA ILE A 72 -6.24 -10.78 -4.35
C ILE A 72 -6.42 -11.82 -5.45
N ASP A 73 -5.34 -12.52 -5.79
CA ASP A 73 -5.27 -13.48 -6.91
C ASP A 73 -5.72 -12.85 -8.24
N GLY A 74 -5.41 -11.58 -8.47
CA GLY A 74 -5.82 -10.83 -9.66
C GLY A 74 -7.30 -10.43 -9.69
N ILE A 75 -8.08 -10.75 -8.65
CA ILE A 75 -9.49 -10.39 -8.53
C ILE A 75 -9.63 -9.15 -7.65
N VAL A 76 -10.31 -8.12 -8.15
CA VAL A 76 -10.66 -6.94 -7.34
C VAL A 76 -11.59 -7.38 -6.21
N ARG A 77 -11.13 -7.27 -4.96
CA ARG A 77 -11.90 -7.64 -3.77
C ARG A 77 -12.58 -6.46 -3.12
N THR A 78 -11.88 -5.33 -3.08
CA THR A 78 -12.43 -4.09 -2.55
C THR A 78 -11.98 -2.92 -3.41
N GLN A 79 -12.84 -1.92 -3.52
CA GLN A 79 -12.46 -0.61 -4.06
C GLN A 79 -12.07 0.29 -2.88
N ARG A 80 -12.67 1.47 -2.75
CA ARG A 80 -12.38 2.41 -1.67
C ARG A 80 -12.56 1.74 -0.29
N SER A 81 -11.50 1.79 0.51
CA SER A 81 -11.52 1.30 1.89
C SER A 81 -12.48 2.11 2.76
N ARG A 82 -13.16 1.42 3.68
CA ARG A 82 -14.03 2.03 4.70
C ARG A 82 -13.29 2.40 5.99
N ASN A 83 -12.04 1.94 6.15
CA ASN A 83 -11.29 2.04 7.40
C ASN A 83 -10.14 3.04 7.33
N THR A 84 -9.58 3.26 6.14
CA THR A 84 -8.47 4.20 5.96
C THR A 84 -9.01 5.58 5.58
N PRO A 85 -8.22 6.65 5.77
CA PRO A 85 -8.53 7.94 5.17
C PRO A 85 -8.78 7.81 3.66
N PRO A 86 -9.59 8.69 3.05
CA PRO A 86 -9.81 8.67 1.61
C PRO A 86 -8.50 8.88 0.86
N ALA A 87 -8.23 8.07 -0.16
CA ALA A 87 -7.09 8.25 -1.05
C ALA A 87 -7.24 9.55 -1.86
N GLY A 88 -6.14 10.26 -2.09
CA GLY A 88 -6.11 11.47 -2.94
C GLY A 88 -6.55 11.16 -4.38
N LYS A 89 -5.97 10.12 -4.97
CA LYS A 89 -6.36 9.52 -6.25
C LYS A 89 -6.94 8.14 -6.01
N VAL A 90 -8.11 7.88 -6.60
CA VAL A 90 -8.79 6.60 -6.49
C VAL A 90 -8.66 5.84 -7.82
N PRO A 91 -8.21 4.58 -7.81
CA PRO A 91 -8.16 3.76 -9.02
C PRO A 91 -9.58 3.41 -9.52
N GLU A 92 -9.72 3.29 -10.84
CA GLU A 92 -10.97 2.93 -11.50
C GLU A 92 -10.84 1.59 -12.25
N ILE A 93 -11.93 0.83 -12.30
CA ILE A 93 -12.03 -0.38 -13.11
C ILE A 93 -12.50 0.02 -14.50
N VAL A 94 -11.61 -0.08 -15.48
CA VAL A 94 -11.95 0.22 -16.88
C VAL A 94 -12.47 -1.03 -17.58
N ALA A 95 -13.56 -0.88 -18.34
CA ALA A 95 -14.01 -1.92 -19.24
C ALA A 95 -12.97 -2.15 -20.35
N LYS A 96 -12.90 -3.39 -20.84
CA LYS A 96 -12.00 -3.78 -21.92
C LYS A 96 -12.52 -3.33 -23.27
#